data_AF-A0A090R5U2-F1
#
_entry.id   AF-A0A090R5U2-F1
#
_cell.length_a   1.000
_cell.length_b   1.000
_cell.length_c   1.000
_cell.angle_alpha   90.00
_cell.angle_beta   90.00
_cell.angle_gamma   90.00
#
_symmetry.space_group_name_H-M   'P 1'
#
loop_
_entity.id
_entity.type
_entity.pdbx_description
1 polymer ?
#
loop_
_entity_poly.entity_id
_entity_poly.type
_entity_poly.pdbx_seq_one_letter_code
_entity_poly.pdbx_strand_id
1 'polypeptide(L)'
;MCTTILDWAKNKHIGFSTFLSLGDACDINFAELLDTLCRDSKTEAILLYVDSVKDARRFMSAARAAARNRRILVVKSGRTQAGSAAAMLHTGGPAGLDAVYDAAIRRSGMLRVNNTHELFAAVETLAHSVPLRGERLAILTNGGGPAIMAVDALSDRGGKLATLSDDTIQKLSAFLPSCWSHANPIDIIGDADIQRYEQAVNVLLDSDDFDALLIMHSPSAIAPGNDTAKRLAEVIKAHPRSRKFNILTNWAGEDEAIVSRKIFTEAGYPAYRTPESAVSAFMHLVEYRRNQKQLMETPVSTGEVQANPRHVHDILNHLLAQGIHQLETMKCACIGELRVYHLANMDCERPC
;
A
#
# COMPACT_ATOMS: atom_id res chain seq x y z
N MET A 1 15.87 -14.24 -6.91
CA MET A 1 15.00 -13.05 -6.84
C MET A 1 15.15 -12.13 -8.03
N CYS A 2 16.34 -11.57 -8.28
CA CYS A 2 16.56 -10.58 -9.34
C CYS A 2 16.09 -11.02 -10.75
N THR A 3 16.49 -12.22 -11.19
CA THR A 3 16.09 -12.78 -12.50
C THR A 3 14.59 -12.98 -12.62
N THR A 4 13.94 -13.49 -11.58
CA THR A 4 12.49 -13.67 -11.50
C THR A 4 11.73 -12.36 -11.61
N ILE A 5 12.21 -11.30 -10.94
CA ILE A 5 11.59 -9.97 -10.99
C ILE A 5 11.68 -9.39 -12.41
N LEU A 6 12.82 -9.54 -13.09
CA LEU A 6 13.00 -9.06 -14.47
C LEU A 6 12.07 -9.78 -15.45
N ASP A 7 11.91 -11.10 -15.31
CA ASP A 7 11.01 -11.89 -16.16
C ASP A 7 9.54 -11.50 -15.96
N TRP A 8 9.12 -11.34 -14.70
CA TRP A 8 7.77 -10.88 -14.37
C TRP A 8 7.49 -9.45 -14.85
N ALA A 9 8.46 -8.54 -14.70
CA ALA A 9 8.33 -7.17 -15.16
C ALA A 9 8.14 -7.09 -16.68
N LYS A 10 8.82 -7.96 -17.45
CA LYS A 10 8.64 -8.06 -18.91
C LYS A 10 7.19 -8.40 -19.27
N ASN A 11 6.58 -9.36 -18.58
CA ASN A 11 5.19 -9.76 -18.81
C ASN A 11 4.18 -8.67 -18.38
N LYS A 12 4.55 -7.82 -17.43
CA LYS A 12 3.73 -6.72 -16.93
C LYS A 12 4.02 -5.37 -17.60
N HIS A 13 4.89 -5.34 -18.61
CA HIS A 13 5.35 -4.12 -19.28
C HIS A 13 5.89 -3.04 -18.32
N ILE A 14 6.50 -3.47 -17.22
CA ILE A 14 7.14 -2.58 -16.25
C ILE A 14 8.59 -2.38 -16.68
N GLY A 15 8.93 -1.14 -17.02
CA GLY A 15 10.30 -0.74 -17.35
C GLY A 15 11.12 -0.41 -16.10
N PHE A 16 12.43 -0.66 -16.18
CA PHE A 16 13.39 -0.19 -15.17
C PHE A 16 14.33 0.84 -15.80
N SER A 17 14.45 2.01 -15.16
CA SER A 17 15.52 2.97 -15.48
C SER A 17 16.89 2.42 -15.09
N THR A 18 16.95 1.67 -14.00
CA THR A 18 18.17 1.10 -13.41
C THR A 18 17.79 -0.16 -12.63
N PHE A 19 18.60 -1.22 -12.79
CA PHE A 19 18.45 -2.48 -12.06
C PHE A 19 19.79 -2.85 -11.43
N LEU A 20 19.81 -3.01 -10.10
CA LEU A 20 21.04 -3.22 -9.33
C LEU A 20 20.88 -4.45 -8.43
N SER A 21 21.88 -5.32 -8.46
CA SER A 21 22.00 -6.46 -7.54
C SER A 21 23.19 -6.20 -6.62
N LEU A 22 22.92 -5.88 -5.35
CA LEU A 22 23.95 -5.51 -4.38
C LEU A 22 24.81 -6.70 -3.90
N GLY A 23 24.30 -7.94 -4.01
CA GLY A 23 24.95 -9.10 -3.41
C GLY A 23 25.19 -8.87 -1.91
N ASP A 24 26.43 -9.06 -1.47
CA ASP A 24 26.82 -8.94 -0.06
C ASP A 24 26.93 -7.50 0.46
N ALA A 25 26.83 -6.50 -0.43
CA ALA A 25 26.95 -5.08 -0.12
C ALA A 25 28.18 -4.79 0.77
N CYS A 26 29.37 -5.19 0.30
CA CYS A 26 30.63 -5.06 1.03
C CYS A 26 31.16 -3.62 1.04
N ASP A 27 30.96 -2.90 -0.07
CA ASP A 27 31.40 -1.52 -0.25
C ASP A 27 30.16 -0.63 -0.41
N ILE A 28 29.53 -0.68 -1.58
CA ILE A 28 28.29 0.06 -1.87
C ILE A 28 27.09 -0.58 -1.16
N ASN A 29 26.31 0.26 -0.48
CA ASN A 29 25.14 -0.14 0.30
C ASN A 29 23.87 0.64 -0.11
N PHE A 30 22.73 0.30 0.51
CA PHE A 30 21.44 0.93 0.21
C PHE A 30 21.44 2.46 0.36
N ALA A 31 22.20 3.02 1.31
CA ALA A 31 22.17 4.46 1.55
C ALA A 31 22.75 5.24 0.36
N GLU A 32 23.89 4.82 -0.16
CA GLU A 32 24.54 5.42 -1.32
C GLU A 32 23.69 5.28 -2.60
N LEU A 33 23.05 4.11 -2.77
CA LEU A 33 22.13 3.90 -3.89
C LEU A 33 20.91 4.81 -3.80
N LEU A 34 20.33 4.98 -2.61
CA LEU A 34 19.19 5.88 -2.41
C LEU A 34 19.57 7.34 -2.68
N ASP A 35 20.73 7.79 -2.20
CA ASP A 35 21.23 9.14 -2.47
C ASP A 35 21.47 9.40 -3.96
N THR A 36 21.91 8.37 -4.70
CA THR A 36 22.15 8.47 -6.14
C THR A 36 20.83 8.46 -6.93
N LEU A 37 19.99 7.46 -6.69
CA LEU A 37 18.73 7.25 -7.41
C LEU A 37 17.71 8.35 -7.12
N CYS A 38 17.75 8.99 -5.95
CA CYS A 38 16.85 10.10 -5.65
C CYS A 38 17.10 11.35 -6.52
N ARG A 39 18.31 11.50 -7.06
CA ARG A 39 18.73 12.61 -7.94
C ARG A 39 18.60 12.27 -9.42
N ASP A 40 18.40 11.01 -9.77
CA ASP A 40 18.24 10.60 -11.16
C ASP A 40 16.86 11.00 -11.69
N SER A 41 16.86 11.87 -12.71
CA SER A 41 15.66 12.33 -13.41
C SER A 41 14.86 11.20 -14.08
N LYS A 42 15.50 10.08 -14.44
CA LYS A 42 14.85 8.93 -15.09
C LYS A 42 14.17 7.97 -14.11
N THR A 43 14.42 8.13 -12.81
CA THR A 43 13.89 7.25 -11.77
C THR A 43 12.67 7.88 -11.12
N GLU A 44 11.49 7.30 -11.31
CA GLU A 44 10.24 7.79 -10.72
C GLU A 44 9.92 7.14 -9.37
N ALA A 45 10.25 5.84 -9.25
CA ALA A 45 10.07 5.05 -8.04
C ALA A 45 11.27 4.13 -7.82
N ILE A 46 11.55 3.79 -6.57
CA ILE A 46 12.64 2.92 -6.15
C ILE A 46 12.04 1.68 -5.49
N LEU A 47 12.37 0.50 -6.02
CA LEU A 47 11.97 -0.77 -5.44
C LEU A 47 13.16 -1.39 -4.72
N LEU A 48 13.02 -1.64 -3.42
CA LEU A 48 14.05 -2.22 -2.58
C LEU A 48 13.62 -3.61 -2.13
N TYR A 49 14.48 -4.60 -2.37
CA TYR A 49 14.43 -5.88 -1.68
C TYR A 49 15.49 -5.84 -0.58
N VAL A 50 15.05 -5.92 0.68
CA VAL A 50 15.91 -5.76 1.85
C VAL A 50 15.94 -7.07 2.62
N ASP A 51 17.11 -7.68 2.72
CA ASP A 51 17.33 -8.82 3.62
C ASP A 51 17.78 -8.34 5.00
N SER A 52 18.85 -7.55 5.05
CA SER A 52 19.36 -6.90 6.26
C SER A 52 19.95 -5.53 5.95
N VAL A 53 20.04 -4.68 6.97
CA VAL A 53 20.68 -3.36 6.89
C VAL A 53 21.83 -3.35 7.89
N LYS A 54 23.07 -3.12 7.42
CA LYS A 54 24.26 -3.04 8.27
C LYS A 54 24.34 -1.70 9.02
N ASP A 55 24.22 -0.58 8.32
CA ASP A 55 24.20 0.77 8.91
C ASP A 55 22.80 1.37 8.89
N ALA A 56 22.06 1.15 9.97
CA ALA A 56 20.70 1.63 10.11
C ALA A 56 20.58 3.16 10.08
N ARG A 57 21.58 3.89 10.62
CA ARG A 57 21.53 5.36 10.71
C ARG A 57 21.69 5.97 9.32
N ARG A 58 22.68 5.53 8.56
CA ARG A 58 22.88 5.97 7.17
C ARG A 58 21.70 5.60 6.29
N PHE A 59 21.21 4.36 6.41
CA PHE A 59 20.02 3.91 5.67
C PHE A 59 18.81 4.80 5.95
N MET A 60 18.50 5.08 7.22
CA MET A 60 17.36 5.90 7.59
C MET A 60 17.49 7.35 7.13
N SER A 61 18.69 7.92 7.17
CA SER A 61 18.96 9.27 6.65
C SER A 61 18.70 9.34 5.15
N ALA A 62 19.31 8.44 4.38
CA ALA A 62 19.16 8.38 2.92
C ALA A 62 17.73 8.05 2.50
N ALA A 63 17.07 7.10 3.18
CA ALA A 63 15.68 6.75 2.91
C ALA A 63 14.73 7.92 3.15
N ARG A 64 14.89 8.66 4.26
CA ARG A 64 14.07 9.86 4.54
C ARG A 64 14.30 10.97 3.52
N ALA A 65 15.54 11.16 3.07
CA ALA A 65 15.85 12.16 2.05
C ALA A 65 15.25 11.77 0.69
N ALA A 66 15.44 10.52 0.27
CA ALA A 66 14.95 9.98 -0.99
C ALA A 66 13.41 9.92 -1.03
N ALA A 67 12.76 9.49 0.05
CA ALA A 67 11.30 9.33 0.13
C ALA A 67 10.52 10.64 0.01
N ARG A 68 11.17 11.80 0.16
CA ARG A 68 10.55 13.12 -0.07
C ARG A 68 10.34 13.42 -1.56
N ASN A 69 11.19 12.86 -2.42
CA ASN A 69 11.22 13.17 -3.85
C ASN A 69 10.85 11.97 -4.72
N ARG A 70 10.97 10.76 -4.18
CA ARG A 70 10.72 9.49 -4.88
C ARG A 70 9.81 8.59 -4.05
N ARG A 71 8.96 7.84 -4.74
CA ARG A 71 8.19 6.75 -4.14
C ARG A 71 9.15 5.59 -3.88
N ILE A 72 9.18 5.05 -2.67
CA ILE A 72 10.05 3.93 -2.31
C ILE A 72 9.20 2.78 -1.80
N LEU A 73 9.29 1.63 -2.46
CA LEU A 73 8.62 0.39 -2.08
C LEU A 73 9.66 -0.58 -1.52
N VAL A 74 9.33 -1.26 -0.43
CA VAL A 74 10.24 -2.18 0.27
C VAL A 74 9.60 -3.53 0.44
N VAL A 75 10.26 -4.57 -0.08
CA VAL A 75 10.02 -5.97 0.30
C VAL A 75 11.07 -6.36 1.34
N LYS A 76 10.63 -6.61 2.58
CA LYS A 76 11.50 -7.11 3.65
C LYS A 76 11.34 -8.62 3.80
N SER A 77 12.42 -9.38 3.58
CA SER A 77 12.47 -10.82 3.83
C SER A 77 12.69 -11.12 5.33
N GLY A 78 12.63 -12.38 5.74
CA GLY A 78 13.00 -12.78 7.11
C GLY A 78 12.12 -12.20 8.22
N ARG A 79 10.81 -12.13 7.98
CA ARG A 79 9.85 -11.42 8.83
C ARG A 79 9.40 -12.19 10.08
N THR A 80 9.39 -13.52 9.96
CA THR A 80 9.07 -14.43 11.06
C THR A 80 10.36 -14.89 11.70
N GLN A 81 10.31 -15.45 12.91
CA GLN A 81 11.48 -16.03 13.56
C GLN A 81 12.17 -17.07 12.66
N ALA A 82 11.39 -17.98 12.07
CA ALA A 82 11.88 -18.98 11.12
C ALA A 82 12.48 -18.34 9.85
N GLY A 83 11.83 -17.32 9.29
CA GLY A 83 12.34 -16.59 8.13
C GLY A 83 13.62 -15.83 8.44
N SER A 84 13.72 -15.20 9.61
CA SER A 84 14.91 -14.48 10.05
C SER A 84 16.09 -15.43 10.24
N ALA A 85 15.85 -16.62 10.82
CA ALA A 85 16.87 -17.65 10.95
C ALA A 85 17.37 -18.13 9.57
N ALA A 86 16.46 -18.36 8.62
CA ALA A 86 16.82 -18.71 7.25
C ALA A 86 17.61 -17.59 6.54
N ALA A 87 17.21 -16.33 6.72
CA ALA A 87 17.92 -15.18 6.15
C ALA A 87 19.33 -15.03 6.73
N MET A 88 19.52 -15.28 8.03
CA MET A 88 20.85 -15.31 8.64
C MET A 88 21.76 -16.37 8.02
N LEU A 89 21.24 -17.59 7.78
CA LEU A 89 22.01 -18.64 7.11
C LEU A 89 22.38 -18.29 5.67
N HIS A 90 21.51 -17.57 4.96
CA HIS A 90 21.74 -17.20 3.57
C HIS A 90 22.68 -15.99 3.38
N THR A 91 22.58 -14.98 4.26
CA THR A 91 23.26 -13.69 4.07
C THR A 91 24.33 -13.40 5.11
N GLY A 92 24.38 -14.16 6.20
CA GLY A 92 25.23 -13.86 7.36
C GLY A 92 24.89 -12.55 8.08
N GLY A 93 23.81 -11.87 7.68
CA GLY A 93 23.41 -10.58 8.23
C GLY A 93 22.81 -10.70 9.64
N PRO A 94 22.86 -9.63 10.46
CA PRO A 94 22.29 -9.65 11.80
C PRO A 94 20.77 -9.82 11.77
N ALA A 95 20.24 -10.72 12.60
CA ALA A 95 18.81 -10.80 12.84
C ALA A 95 18.32 -9.49 13.48
N GLY A 96 17.29 -8.89 12.87
CA GLY A 96 16.61 -7.72 13.42
C GLY A 96 15.12 -7.99 13.57
N LEU A 97 14.51 -7.37 14.56
CA LEU A 97 13.08 -7.52 14.84
C LEU A 97 12.25 -6.92 13.69
N ASP A 98 11.30 -7.68 13.17
CA ASP A 98 10.46 -7.24 12.04
C ASP A 98 9.66 -5.99 12.36
N ALA A 99 9.17 -5.86 13.60
CA ALA A 99 8.46 -4.68 14.07
C ALA A 99 9.32 -3.40 14.04
N VAL A 100 10.64 -3.52 14.25
CA VAL A 100 11.58 -2.39 14.16
C VAL A 100 11.76 -1.98 12.71
N TYR A 101 11.93 -2.94 11.80
CA TYR A 101 11.97 -2.66 10.35
C TYR A 101 10.66 -2.03 9.87
N ASP A 102 9.52 -2.54 10.32
CA ASP A 102 8.20 -2.00 9.96
C ASP A 102 8.06 -0.54 10.39
N ALA A 103 8.36 -0.25 11.66
CA ALA A 103 8.31 1.09 12.19
C ALA A 103 9.28 2.04 11.48
N ALA A 104 10.48 1.56 11.14
CA ALA A 104 11.50 2.33 10.43
C ALA A 104 11.07 2.63 8.98
N ILE A 105 10.54 1.65 8.25
CA ILE A 105 10.01 1.82 6.88
C ILE A 105 8.86 2.83 6.89
N ARG A 106 7.91 2.67 7.81
CA ARG A 106 6.77 3.58 7.96
C ARG A 106 7.21 5.01 8.26
N ARG A 107 8.10 5.20 9.24
CA ARG A 107 8.62 6.51 9.66
C ARG A 107 9.51 7.20 8.62
N SER A 108 10.11 6.44 7.71
CA SER A 108 10.90 7.01 6.62
C SER A 108 10.06 7.43 5.42
N GLY A 109 8.74 7.23 5.45
CA GLY A 109 7.84 7.56 4.34
C GLY A 109 7.85 6.53 3.21
N MET A 110 8.50 5.38 3.42
CA MET A 110 8.54 4.28 2.48
C MET A 110 7.28 3.40 2.62
N LEU A 111 6.89 2.70 1.55
CA LEU A 111 5.80 1.72 1.56
C LEU A 111 6.38 0.32 1.72
N ARG A 112 5.93 -0.42 2.74
CA ARG A 112 6.23 -1.84 2.86
C ARG A 112 5.22 -2.65 2.06
N VAL A 113 5.69 -3.66 1.34
CA VAL A 113 4.85 -4.69 0.71
C VAL A 113 5.30 -6.08 1.15
N ASN A 114 4.35 -7.00 1.25
CA ASN A 114 4.60 -8.30 1.90
C ASN A 114 5.27 -9.33 1.01
N ASN A 115 5.04 -9.24 -0.30
CA ASN A 115 5.47 -10.21 -1.29
C ASN A 115 5.60 -9.55 -2.67
N THR A 116 6.12 -10.30 -3.64
CA THR A 116 6.33 -9.80 -5.00
C THR A 116 5.02 -9.50 -5.75
N HIS A 117 3.93 -10.22 -5.44
CA HIS A 117 2.63 -9.94 -6.04
C HIS A 117 2.11 -8.56 -5.61
N GLU A 118 2.17 -8.26 -4.31
CA GLU A 118 1.87 -6.94 -3.77
C GLU A 118 2.81 -5.86 -4.29
N LEU A 119 4.10 -6.18 -4.48
CA LEU A 119 5.06 -5.24 -5.06
C LEU A 119 4.61 -4.76 -6.44
N PHE A 120 4.26 -5.69 -7.35
CA PHE A 120 3.81 -5.31 -8.68
C PHE A 120 2.45 -4.62 -8.68
N ALA A 121 1.51 -5.08 -7.83
CA ALA A 121 0.24 -4.39 -7.66
C ALA A 121 0.44 -2.94 -7.19
N ALA A 122 1.29 -2.73 -6.20
CA ALA A 122 1.62 -1.40 -5.69
C ALA A 122 2.32 -0.53 -6.73
N VAL A 123 3.23 -1.09 -7.54
CA VAL A 123 3.86 -0.35 -8.66
C VAL A 123 2.82 0.10 -9.68
N GLU A 124 1.91 -0.79 -10.08
CA GLU A 124 0.85 -0.49 -11.06
C GLU A 124 -0.04 0.66 -10.58
N THR A 125 -0.44 0.64 -9.30
CA THR A 125 -1.25 1.73 -8.73
C THR A 125 -0.46 3.00 -8.53
N LEU A 126 0.74 2.90 -7.96
CA LEU A 126 1.52 4.08 -7.58
C LEU A 126 1.99 4.83 -8.82
N ALA A 127 2.41 4.13 -9.89
CA ALA A 127 2.87 4.75 -11.13
C ALA A 127 1.81 5.71 -11.71
N HIS A 128 0.55 5.29 -11.74
CA HIS A 128 -0.56 6.06 -12.34
C HIS A 128 -1.37 6.88 -11.34
N SER A 129 -1.02 6.84 -10.04
CA SER A 129 -1.82 7.50 -9.01
C SER A 129 -1.73 9.02 -9.06
N VAL A 130 -2.91 9.65 -8.93
CA VAL A 130 -3.05 11.05 -8.52
C VAL A 130 -2.85 11.10 -7.00
N PRO A 131 -2.18 12.13 -6.43
CA PRO A 131 -2.10 12.27 -4.99
C PRO A 131 -3.48 12.15 -4.33
N LEU A 132 -3.67 11.14 -3.50
CA LEU A 132 -4.93 10.89 -2.79
C LEU A 132 -5.33 12.15 -2.01
N ARG A 133 -6.60 12.58 -2.12
CA ARG A 133 -7.10 13.74 -1.35
C ARG A 133 -7.55 13.32 0.05
N GLY A 134 -8.10 12.11 0.15
CA GLY A 134 -8.48 11.45 1.40
C GLY A 134 -8.36 9.93 1.28
N GLU A 135 -9.10 9.22 2.12
CA GLU A 135 -9.02 7.77 2.30
C GLU A 135 -10.36 7.06 2.07
N ARG A 136 -11.37 7.77 1.53
CA ARG A 136 -12.73 7.25 1.35
C ARG A 136 -12.88 6.56 0.00
N LEU A 137 -13.21 5.27 0.01
CA LEU A 137 -13.43 4.45 -1.17
C LEU A 137 -14.91 4.33 -1.51
N ALA A 138 -15.31 4.70 -2.73
CA ALA A 138 -16.59 4.31 -3.31
C ALA A 138 -16.42 3.03 -4.13
N ILE A 139 -17.37 2.10 -4.01
CA ILE A 139 -17.36 0.83 -4.74
C ILE A 139 -18.60 0.78 -5.63
N LEU A 140 -18.42 0.66 -6.94
CA LEU A 140 -19.48 0.43 -7.92
C LEU A 140 -19.39 -1.01 -8.40
N THR A 141 -20.49 -1.76 -8.40
CA THR A 141 -20.48 -3.21 -8.69
C THR A 141 -21.79 -3.68 -9.31
N ASN A 142 -21.74 -4.69 -10.20
CA ASN A 142 -22.92 -5.45 -10.61
C ASN A 142 -23.09 -6.78 -9.84
N GLY A 143 -22.21 -7.07 -8.87
CA GLY A 143 -22.24 -8.31 -8.09
C GLY A 143 -22.09 -8.04 -6.61
N GLY A 144 -23.16 -8.31 -5.84
CA GLY A 144 -23.17 -8.11 -4.38
C GLY A 144 -22.15 -8.97 -3.63
N GLY A 145 -21.97 -10.24 -3.99
CA GLY A 145 -21.01 -11.15 -3.33
C GLY A 145 -19.56 -10.63 -3.37
N PRO A 146 -19.01 -10.35 -4.57
CA PRO A 146 -17.69 -9.71 -4.70
C PRO A 146 -17.59 -8.37 -3.96
N ALA A 147 -18.67 -7.59 -3.91
CA ALA A 147 -18.70 -6.32 -3.19
C ALA A 147 -18.50 -6.50 -1.69
N ILE A 148 -19.17 -7.49 -1.08
CA ILE A 148 -19.00 -7.84 0.33
C ILE A 148 -17.55 -8.24 0.60
N MET A 149 -16.95 -9.07 -0.26
CA MET A 149 -15.54 -9.45 -0.15
C MET A 149 -14.59 -8.22 -0.23
N ALA A 150 -14.92 -7.24 -1.07
CA ALA A 150 -14.17 -5.98 -1.14
C ALA A 150 -14.29 -5.17 0.17
N VAL A 151 -15.49 -5.09 0.74
CA VAL A 151 -15.76 -4.39 2.00
C VAL A 151 -15.04 -5.05 3.17
N ASP A 152 -15.07 -6.38 3.26
CA ASP A 152 -14.36 -7.15 4.29
C ASP A 152 -12.85 -6.91 4.17
N ALA A 153 -12.28 -7.07 2.97
CA ALA A 153 -10.86 -6.82 2.72
C ALA A 153 -10.44 -5.37 3.03
N LEU A 154 -11.33 -4.40 2.85
CA LEU A 154 -11.08 -2.99 3.16
C LEU A 154 -11.07 -2.78 4.67
N SER A 155 -12.04 -3.39 5.37
CA SER A 155 -12.22 -3.30 6.81
C SER A 155 -11.07 -3.96 7.57
N ASP A 156 -10.63 -5.14 7.13
CA ASP A 156 -9.48 -5.87 7.70
C ASP A 156 -8.18 -5.05 7.69
N ARG A 157 -8.07 -4.09 6.76
CA ARG A 157 -6.91 -3.20 6.60
C ARG A 157 -7.13 -1.80 7.21
N GLY A 158 -8.24 -1.57 7.90
CA GLY A 158 -8.57 -0.26 8.46
C GLY A 158 -8.78 0.82 7.40
N GLY A 159 -9.31 0.43 6.23
CA GLY A 159 -9.77 1.33 5.20
C GLY A 159 -11.11 1.99 5.55
N LYS A 160 -11.56 2.93 4.72
CA LYS A 160 -12.80 3.68 4.95
C LYS A 160 -13.67 3.66 3.70
N LEU A 161 -14.92 3.24 3.86
CA LEU A 161 -15.93 3.43 2.82
C LEU A 161 -16.35 4.90 2.78
N ALA A 162 -16.64 5.39 1.58
CA ALA A 162 -17.32 6.66 1.39
C ALA A 162 -18.77 6.58 1.87
N THR A 163 -19.26 7.66 2.45
CA THR A 163 -20.69 7.87 2.73
C THR A 163 -21.25 8.72 1.60
N LEU A 164 -22.25 8.20 0.89
CA LEU A 164 -22.90 8.92 -0.21
C LEU A 164 -23.82 10.00 0.36
N SER A 165 -23.82 11.18 -0.27
CA SER A 165 -24.77 12.24 0.05
C SER A 165 -26.17 11.92 -0.48
N ASP A 166 -27.19 12.54 0.11
CA ASP A 166 -28.58 12.41 -0.34
C ASP A 166 -28.74 12.82 -1.82
N ASP A 167 -27.99 13.83 -2.28
CA ASP A 167 -27.96 14.26 -3.69
C ASP A 167 -27.45 13.15 -4.62
N THR A 168 -26.34 12.49 -4.25
CA THR A 168 -25.80 11.35 -5.00
C THR A 168 -26.79 10.18 -5.02
N ILE A 169 -27.40 9.85 -3.88
CA ILE A 169 -28.39 8.76 -3.77
C ILE A 169 -29.62 9.05 -4.65
N GLN A 170 -30.11 10.30 -4.66
CA GLN A 170 -31.24 10.71 -5.50
C GLN A 170 -30.90 10.61 -7.00
N LYS A 171 -29.73 11.09 -7.42
CA LYS A 171 -29.28 11.01 -8.82
C LYS A 171 -29.11 9.57 -9.29
N LEU A 172 -28.56 8.69 -8.46
CA LEU A 172 -28.45 7.26 -8.75
C LEU A 172 -29.83 6.59 -8.82
N SER A 173 -30.71 6.89 -7.88
CA SER A 173 -32.07 6.33 -7.81
C SER A 173 -32.97 6.73 -8.98
N ALA A 174 -32.62 7.78 -9.74
CA ALA A 174 -33.38 8.21 -10.91
C ALA A 174 -33.34 7.20 -12.07
N PHE A 175 -32.33 6.33 -12.13
CA PHE A 175 -32.16 5.34 -13.21
C PHE A 175 -31.80 3.93 -12.72
N LEU A 176 -31.30 3.76 -11.50
CA LEU A 176 -31.04 2.43 -10.95
C LEU A 176 -32.34 1.71 -10.56
N PRO A 177 -32.37 0.36 -10.64
CA PRO A 177 -33.52 -0.43 -10.17
C PRO A 177 -33.85 -0.14 -8.71
N SER A 178 -35.12 -0.14 -8.32
CA SER A 178 -35.55 0.20 -6.95
C SER A 178 -34.90 -0.63 -5.84
N CYS A 179 -34.43 -1.84 -6.17
CA CYS A 179 -33.75 -2.77 -5.29
C CYS A 179 -32.22 -2.57 -5.18
N TRP A 180 -31.66 -1.54 -5.80
CA TRP A 180 -30.25 -1.20 -5.60
C TRP A 180 -29.96 -0.86 -4.13
N SER A 181 -28.70 -0.86 -3.73
CA SER A 181 -28.31 -0.83 -2.31
C SER A 181 -28.66 0.46 -1.54
N HIS A 182 -28.90 1.59 -2.23
CA HIS A 182 -29.03 2.94 -1.63
C HIS A 182 -27.87 3.32 -0.70
N ALA A 183 -26.71 2.67 -0.88
CA ALA A 183 -25.55 2.79 -0.01
C ALA A 183 -24.27 2.51 -0.79
N ASN A 184 -23.13 2.53 -0.10
CA ASN A 184 -21.84 2.09 -0.61
C ASN A 184 -21.50 0.73 0.03
N PRO A 185 -21.32 -0.36 -0.74
CA PRO A 185 -21.20 -0.44 -2.20
C PRO A 185 -22.46 -0.11 -3.00
N ILE A 186 -22.30 0.57 -4.13
CA ILE A 186 -23.34 0.87 -5.12
C ILE A 186 -23.55 -0.39 -5.99
N ASP A 187 -24.53 -1.23 -5.63
CA ASP A 187 -24.89 -2.43 -6.38
C ASP A 187 -25.88 -2.08 -7.50
N ILE A 188 -25.40 -2.08 -8.74
CA ILE A 188 -26.20 -1.79 -9.93
C ILE A 188 -26.87 -3.03 -10.52
N ILE A 189 -26.87 -4.17 -9.82
CA ILE A 189 -27.54 -5.44 -10.15
C ILE A 189 -26.86 -6.20 -11.32
N GLY A 190 -26.93 -7.54 -11.28
CA GLY A 190 -26.18 -8.43 -12.18
C GLY A 190 -26.54 -8.39 -13.67
N ASP A 191 -27.69 -7.78 -14.02
CA ASP A 191 -28.12 -7.53 -15.40
C ASP A 191 -27.68 -6.16 -15.93
N ALA A 192 -26.83 -5.43 -15.19
CA ALA A 192 -26.36 -4.10 -15.56
C ALA A 192 -25.74 -4.07 -16.96
N ASP A 193 -26.33 -3.26 -17.83
CA ASP A 193 -25.81 -2.96 -19.15
C ASP A 193 -24.76 -1.85 -19.11
N ILE A 194 -24.15 -1.59 -20.26
CA ILE A 194 -23.12 -0.55 -20.44
C ILE A 194 -23.65 0.83 -20.03
N GLN A 195 -24.92 1.12 -20.35
CA GLN A 195 -25.54 2.41 -20.07
C GLN A 195 -25.68 2.64 -18.56
N ARG A 196 -26.08 1.62 -17.79
CA ARG A 196 -26.20 1.70 -16.33
C ARG A 196 -24.86 2.00 -15.67
N TYR A 197 -23.79 1.36 -16.14
CA TYR A 197 -22.42 1.66 -15.71
C TYR A 197 -22.00 3.08 -16.04
N GLU A 198 -22.21 3.54 -17.29
CA GLU A 198 -21.85 4.88 -17.74
C GLU A 198 -22.56 5.97 -16.92
N GLN A 199 -23.87 5.82 -16.71
CA GLN A 199 -24.66 6.77 -15.92
C GLN A 199 -24.18 6.82 -14.46
N ALA A 200 -23.95 5.67 -13.84
CA ALA A 200 -23.46 5.59 -12.46
C ALA A 200 -22.06 6.21 -12.31
N VAL A 201 -21.14 5.91 -13.23
CA VAL A 201 -19.78 6.49 -13.20
C VAL A 201 -19.82 8.00 -13.35
N ASN A 202 -20.64 8.55 -14.26
CA ASN A 202 -20.74 10.00 -14.42
C ASN A 202 -21.28 10.68 -13.15
N VAL A 203 -22.35 10.15 -12.55
CA VAL A 203 -22.90 10.68 -11.27
C VAL A 203 -21.83 10.65 -10.16
N LEU A 204 -21.08 9.56 -10.05
CA LEU A 204 -20.03 9.43 -9.05
C LEU A 204 -18.88 10.42 -9.31
N LEU A 205 -18.40 10.55 -10.55
CA LEU A 205 -17.30 11.47 -10.88
C LEU A 205 -17.68 12.96 -10.67
N ASP A 206 -18.96 13.29 -10.68
CA ASP A 206 -19.48 14.62 -10.37
C ASP A 206 -19.68 14.90 -8.88
N SER A 207 -19.63 13.87 -8.04
CA SER A 207 -19.76 13.97 -6.58
C SER A 207 -18.41 14.29 -5.89
N ASP A 208 -18.48 14.75 -4.64
CA ASP A 208 -17.34 14.99 -3.74
C ASP A 208 -17.32 14.01 -2.52
N ASP A 209 -18.16 12.97 -2.58
CA ASP A 209 -18.42 12.03 -1.46
C ASP A 209 -17.26 11.05 -1.22
N PHE A 210 -16.37 10.85 -2.19
CA PHE A 210 -15.27 9.88 -2.13
C PHE A 210 -13.95 10.45 -2.65
N ASP A 211 -12.85 9.75 -2.38
CA ASP A 211 -11.49 10.13 -2.78
C ASP A 211 -10.89 9.15 -3.82
N ALA A 212 -11.40 7.91 -3.83
CA ALA A 212 -11.10 6.90 -4.84
C ALA A 212 -12.35 6.11 -5.22
N LEU A 213 -12.38 5.62 -6.46
CA LEU A 213 -13.46 4.82 -7.02
C LEU A 213 -12.92 3.44 -7.42
N LEU A 214 -13.54 2.38 -6.91
CA LEU A 214 -13.34 1.01 -7.36
C LEU A 214 -14.54 0.59 -8.21
N ILE A 215 -14.30 0.33 -9.50
CA ILE A 215 -15.31 -0.19 -10.42
C ILE A 215 -15.12 -1.69 -10.53
N MET A 216 -16.15 -2.45 -10.16
CA MET A 216 -16.15 -3.90 -10.14
C MET A 216 -17.11 -4.46 -11.18
N HIS A 217 -16.68 -5.51 -11.86
CA HIS A 217 -17.49 -6.21 -12.85
C HIS A 217 -17.37 -7.72 -12.66
N SER A 218 -18.53 -8.36 -12.49
CA SER A 218 -18.72 -9.81 -12.52
C SER A 218 -19.28 -10.23 -13.88
N PRO A 219 -18.78 -11.32 -14.49
CA PRO A 219 -19.28 -11.81 -15.78
C PRO A 219 -20.78 -12.07 -15.76
N SER A 220 -21.47 -11.66 -16.83
CA SER A 220 -22.91 -11.86 -17.01
C SER A 220 -23.20 -12.22 -18.47
N ALA A 221 -24.19 -13.08 -18.70
CA ALA A 221 -24.61 -13.46 -20.05
C ALA A 221 -25.29 -12.33 -20.82
N ILE A 222 -25.74 -11.28 -20.13
CA ILE A 222 -26.59 -10.22 -20.66
C ILE A 222 -25.75 -8.98 -21.05
N ALA A 223 -24.56 -8.82 -20.46
CA ALA A 223 -23.69 -7.66 -20.67
C ALA A 223 -22.25 -8.10 -20.95
N PRO A 224 -21.76 -7.95 -22.20
CA PRO A 224 -20.40 -8.32 -22.56
C PRO A 224 -19.36 -7.49 -21.78
N GLY A 225 -18.43 -8.17 -21.11
CA GLY A 225 -17.44 -7.48 -20.26
C GLY A 225 -16.53 -6.55 -21.07
N ASN A 226 -16.12 -6.98 -22.26
CA ASN A 226 -15.17 -6.25 -23.10
C ASN A 226 -15.70 -4.91 -23.61
N ASP A 227 -16.96 -4.87 -24.05
CA ASP A 227 -17.57 -3.65 -24.57
C ASP A 227 -17.87 -2.67 -23.42
N THR A 228 -18.29 -3.19 -22.27
CA THR A 228 -18.41 -2.42 -21.03
C THR A 228 -17.08 -1.79 -20.64
N ALA A 229 -15.98 -2.56 -20.67
CA ALA A 229 -14.64 -2.09 -20.33
C ALA A 229 -14.16 -0.96 -21.27
N LYS A 230 -14.31 -1.14 -22.59
CA LYS A 230 -13.94 -0.10 -23.58
C LYS A 230 -14.72 1.19 -23.34
N ARG A 231 -16.04 1.07 -23.23
CA ARG A 231 -16.90 2.24 -23.07
C ARG A 231 -16.60 2.98 -21.77
N LEU A 232 -16.42 2.26 -20.66
CA LEU A 232 -16.07 2.87 -19.38
C LEU A 232 -14.71 3.58 -19.43
N ALA A 233 -13.69 2.97 -20.04
CA ALA A 233 -12.39 3.61 -20.20
C ALA A 233 -12.49 4.93 -20.99
N GLU A 234 -13.30 4.98 -22.05
CA GLU A 234 -13.58 6.19 -22.82
C GLU A 234 -14.31 7.26 -21.99
N VAL A 235 -15.38 6.88 -21.29
CA VAL A 235 -16.19 7.78 -20.45
C VAL A 235 -15.33 8.41 -19.36
N ILE A 236 -14.57 7.59 -18.64
CA ILE A 236 -13.69 8.08 -17.56
C ILE A 236 -12.63 9.02 -18.14
N LYS A 237 -12.01 8.67 -19.27
CA LYS A 237 -10.99 9.51 -19.90
C LYS A 237 -11.55 10.84 -20.41
N ALA A 238 -12.78 10.87 -20.90
CA ALA A 238 -13.45 12.06 -21.39
C ALA A 238 -13.97 12.97 -20.25
N HIS A 239 -14.22 12.41 -19.07
CA HIS A 239 -14.81 13.15 -17.97
C HIS A 239 -13.84 14.21 -17.40
N PRO A 240 -14.24 15.49 -17.29
CA PRO A 240 -13.33 16.58 -16.89
C PRO A 240 -12.80 16.43 -15.46
N ARG A 241 -13.55 15.73 -14.59
CA ARG A 241 -13.19 15.51 -13.19
C ARG A 241 -12.42 14.21 -12.94
N SER A 242 -12.22 13.33 -13.92
CA SER A 242 -11.62 12.00 -13.68
C SER A 242 -10.23 12.07 -13.04
N ARG A 243 -9.42 13.06 -13.45
CA ARG A 243 -8.08 13.32 -12.89
C ARG A 243 -8.08 13.76 -11.41
N LYS A 244 -9.25 13.97 -10.78
CA LYS A 244 -9.35 14.26 -9.34
C LYS A 244 -9.33 13.00 -8.49
N PHE A 245 -9.63 11.84 -9.06
CA PHE A 245 -9.84 10.59 -8.34
C PHE A 245 -8.80 9.55 -8.72
N ASN A 246 -8.49 8.66 -7.78
CA ASN A 246 -7.84 7.40 -8.12
C ASN A 246 -8.91 6.40 -8.52
N ILE A 247 -8.87 5.92 -9.75
CA ILE A 247 -9.85 5.00 -10.31
C ILE A 247 -9.17 3.65 -10.49
N LEU A 248 -9.65 2.66 -9.75
CA LEU A 248 -9.19 1.28 -9.81
C LEU A 248 -10.32 0.42 -10.37
N THR A 249 -9.96 -0.66 -11.04
CA THR A 249 -10.95 -1.59 -11.58
C THR A 249 -10.70 -3.02 -11.14
N ASN A 250 -11.78 -3.77 -10.93
CA ASN A 250 -11.75 -5.21 -10.73
C ASN A 250 -12.66 -5.88 -11.76
N TRP A 251 -12.08 -6.65 -12.67
CA TRP A 251 -12.82 -7.44 -13.64
C TRP A 251 -12.62 -8.91 -13.30
N ALA A 252 -13.64 -9.52 -12.71
CA ALA A 252 -13.59 -10.90 -12.25
C ALA A 252 -13.76 -11.88 -13.42
N GLY A 253 -13.17 -13.08 -13.28
CA GLY A 253 -13.13 -14.11 -14.31
C GLY A 253 -11.80 -14.15 -15.08
N GLU A 254 -11.72 -15.02 -16.07
CA GLU A 254 -10.50 -15.25 -16.85
C GLU A 254 -10.68 -14.90 -18.33
N ASP A 255 -11.51 -15.61 -19.09
CA ASP A 255 -11.50 -15.50 -20.55
C ASP A 255 -11.77 -14.08 -21.08
N GLU A 256 -12.99 -13.55 -20.91
CA GLU A 256 -13.30 -12.17 -21.33
C GLU A 256 -12.62 -11.13 -20.43
N ALA A 257 -12.51 -11.44 -19.13
CA ALA A 257 -12.01 -10.50 -18.16
C ALA A 257 -10.52 -10.16 -18.35
N ILE A 258 -9.70 -11.07 -18.91
CA ILE A 258 -8.30 -10.76 -19.29
C ILE A 258 -8.25 -9.61 -20.28
N VAL A 259 -9.11 -9.64 -21.31
CA VAL A 259 -9.16 -8.61 -22.34
C VAL A 259 -9.66 -7.29 -21.74
N SER A 260 -10.71 -7.36 -20.90
CA SER A 260 -11.23 -6.21 -20.17
C SER A 260 -10.17 -5.54 -19.28
N ARG A 261 -9.39 -6.32 -18.52
CA ARG A 261 -8.28 -5.80 -17.70
C ARG A 261 -7.21 -5.12 -18.57
N LYS A 262 -6.85 -5.73 -19.70
CA LYS A 262 -5.87 -5.17 -20.64
C LYS A 262 -6.31 -3.81 -21.18
N ILE A 263 -7.60 -3.65 -21.52
CA ILE A 263 -8.17 -2.37 -21.99
C ILE A 263 -7.95 -1.26 -20.95
N PHE A 264 -8.22 -1.53 -19.66
CA PHE A 264 -8.00 -0.54 -18.61
C PHE A 264 -6.52 -0.24 -18.39
N THR A 265 -5.66 -1.27 -18.35
CA THR A 265 -4.21 -1.08 -18.20
C THR A 265 -3.66 -0.21 -19.34
N GLU A 266 -4.05 -0.45 -20.59
CA GLU A 266 -3.66 0.37 -21.76
C GLU A 266 -4.22 1.79 -21.70
N ALA A 267 -5.39 1.98 -21.07
CA ALA A 267 -5.97 3.29 -20.82
C ALA A 267 -5.34 4.04 -19.63
N GLY A 268 -4.43 3.40 -18.87
CA GLY A 268 -3.77 3.97 -17.70
C GLY A 268 -4.53 3.82 -16.38
N TYR A 269 -5.51 2.91 -16.32
CA TYR A 269 -6.26 2.58 -15.11
C TYR A 269 -5.86 1.19 -14.61
N PRO A 270 -5.43 1.04 -13.34
CA PRO A 270 -5.08 -0.26 -12.78
C PRO A 270 -6.27 -1.24 -12.79
N ALA A 271 -6.01 -2.49 -13.18
CA ALA A 271 -7.05 -3.51 -13.36
C ALA A 271 -6.70 -4.84 -12.70
N TYR A 272 -7.49 -5.24 -11.72
CA TYR A 272 -7.22 -6.40 -10.87
C TYR A 272 -8.17 -7.55 -11.13
N ARG A 273 -7.68 -8.76 -10.86
CA ARG A 273 -8.42 -10.00 -11.03
C ARG A 273 -9.43 -10.27 -9.92
N THR A 274 -9.09 -9.93 -8.67
CA THR A 274 -9.97 -10.17 -7.51
C THR A 274 -10.26 -8.87 -6.74
N PRO A 275 -11.40 -8.82 -6.01
CA PRO A 275 -11.75 -7.67 -5.17
C PRO A 275 -10.66 -7.35 -4.13
N GLU A 276 -10.09 -8.37 -3.49
CA GLU A 276 -9.07 -8.23 -2.45
C GLU A 276 -7.77 -7.67 -3.01
N SER A 277 -7.37 -8.07 -4.22
CA SER A 277 -6.22 -7.47 -4.89
C SER A 277 -6.44 -5.98 -5.19
N ALA A 278 -7.64 -5.60 -5.64
CA ALA A 278 -7.98 -4.21 -5.93
C ALA A 278 -7.99 -3.35 -4.66
N VAL A 279 -8.59 -3.87 -3.59
CA VAL A 279 -8.61 -3.21 -2.28
C VAL A 279 -7.21 -3.15 -1.67
N SER A 280 -6.42 -4.21 -1.80
CA SER A 280 -5.02 -4.22 -1.37
C SER A 280 -4.24 -3.10 -2.04
N ALA A 281 -4.42 -2.93 -3.34
CA ALA A 281 -3.77 -1.91 -4.13
C ALA A 281 -4.20 -0.49 -3.75
N PHE A 282 -5.50 -0.29 -3.45
CA PHE A 282 -5.98 0.98 -2.88
C PHE A 282 -5.36 1.24 -1.51
N MET A 283 -5.29 0.23 -0.63
CA MET A 283 -4.72 0.39 0.69
C MET A 283 -3.22 0.70 0.66
N HIS A 284 -2.47 0.21 -0.33
CA HIS A 284 -1.08 0.63 -0.55
C HIS A 284 -0.95 2.13 -0.83
N LEU A 285 -1.89 2.73 -1.58
CA LEU A 285 -1.92 4.19 -1.77
C LEU A 285 -2.20 4.92 -0.45
N VAL A 286 -3.16 4.43 0.33
CA VAL A 286 -3.55 5.00 1.62
C VAL A 286 -2.38 4.94 2.61
N GLU A 287 -1.75 3.77 2.75
CA GLU A 287 -0.58 3.56 3.60
C GLU A 287 0.58 4.44 3.17
N TYR A 288 0.87 4.51 1.87
CA TYR A 288 1.91 5.39 1.36
C TYR A 288 1.64 6.85 1.74
N ARG A 289 0.40 7.34 1.56
CA ARG A 289 0.00 8.69 2.01
C ARG A 289 0.17 8.89 3.51
N ARG A 290 -0.25 7.92 4.34
CA ARG A 290 -0.09 7.96 5.80
C ARG A 290 1.40 8.03 6.20
N ASN A 291 2.26 7.31 5.51
CA ASN A 291 3.70 7.27 5.76
C ASN A 291 4.36 8.59 5.32
N GLN A 292 3.94 9.14 4.18
CA GLN A 292 4.39 10.46 3.71
C GLN A 292 3.97 11.58 4.67
N LYS A 293 2.76 11.51 5.25
CA LYS A 293 2.35 12.45 6.30
C LYS A 293 3.25 12.36 7.53
N GLN A 294 3.54 11.14 8.01
CA GLN A 294 4.46 10.92 9.14
C GLN A 294 5.90 11.39 8.86
N LEU A 295 6.38 11.25 7.62
CA LEU A 295 7.70 11.76 7.21
C LEU A 295 7.79 13.29 7.33
N MET A 296 6.68 13.98 7.04
CA MET A 296 6.56 15.44 7.07
C MET A 296 6.22 16.00 8.46
N GLU A 297 5.68 15.17 9.35
CA GLU A 297 5.49 15.54 10.74
C GLU A 297 6.85 15.85 11.37
N THR A 298 7.00 17.07 11.87
CA THR A 298 8.13 17.42 12.72
C THR A 298 7.95 16.61 14.00
N PRO A 299 8.94 15.80 14.42
CA PRO A 299 8.85 15.13 15.71
C PRO A 299 8.49 16.18 16.74
N VAL A 300 7.42 15.95 17.50
CA VAL A 300 7.10 16.81 18.63
C VAL A 300 8.39 16.86 19.44
N SER A 301 8.94 18.06 19.66
CA SER A 301 9.98 18.22 20.66
C SER A 301 9.31 17.79 21.95
N THR A 302 9.49 16.54 22.35
CA THR A 302 9.39 16.16 23.74
C THR A 302 10.47 17.02 24.39
N GLY A 303 10.07 18.17 24.95
CA GLY A 303 11.00 19.11 25.59
C GLY A 303 11.97 18.33 26.47
N GLU A 304 13.23 18.76 26.53
CA GLU A 304 14.38 18.05 27.12
C GLU A 304 13.96 16.85 27.97
N VAL A 305 13.76 15.71 27.32
CA VAL A 305 13.62 14.49 28.09
C VAL A 305 15.00 14.28 28.68
N GLN A 306 15.13 14.48 29.99
CA GLN A 306 16.27 13.99 30.76
C GLN A 306 16.21 12.46 30.78
N ALA A 307 16.32 11.83 29.61
CA ALA A 307 16.55 10.40 29.51
C ALA A 307 18.07 10.23 29.62
N ASN A 308 18.53 9.64 30.72
CA ASN A 308 19.93 9.27 30.88
C ASN A 308 20.14 7.91 30.18
N PRO A 309 20.75 7.86 28.97
CA PRO A 309 20.83 6.62 28.21
C PRO A 309 21.62 5.55 28.95
N ARG A 310 22.56 5.94 29.81
CA ARG A 310 23.32 5.02 30.66
C ARG A 310 22.42 4.37 31.71
N HIS A 311 21.54 5.14 32.34
CA HIS A 311 20.61 4.63 33.35
C HIS A 311 19.62 3.62 32.75
N VAL A 312 19.07 3.91 31.57
CA VAL A 312 18.20 2.97 30.84
C VAL A 312 18.97 1.70 30.49
N HIS A 313 20.23 1.82 30.05
CA HIS A 313 21.07 0.67 29.74
C HIS A 313 21.37 -0.18 30.98
N ASP A 314 21.62 0.44 32.13
CA ASP A 314 21.86 -0.24 33.40
C ASP A 314 20.61 -1.00 33.87
N ILE A 315 19.42 -0.40 33.72
CA ILE A 315 18.14 -1.05 34.02
C ILE A 315 17.92 -2.26 33.11
N LEU A 316 18.14 -2.12 31.79
CA LEU A 316 17.99 -3.23 30.85
C LEU A 316 18.97 -4.35 31.15
N ASN A 317 20.23 -4.02 31.45
CA ASN A 317 21.25 -5.00 31.84
C ASN A 317 20.90 -5.71 33.16
N HIS A 318 20.31 -5.00 34.12
CA HIS A 318 19.86 -5.59 35.38
C HIS A 318 18.70 -6.57 35.17
N LEU A 319 17.72 -6.21 34.33
CA LEU A 319 16.59 -7.08 33.98
C LEU A 319 17.06 -8.32 33.21
N LEU A 320 18.03 -8.15 32.31
CA LEU A 320 18.66 -9.25 31.60
C LEU A 320 19.42 -10.20 32.53
N ALA A 321 20.15 -9.66 33.50
CA ALA A 321 20.83 -10.46 34.52
C ALA A 321 19.84 -11.26 35.41
N GLN A 322 18.59 -10.82 35.52
CA GLN A 322 17.51 -11.51 36.22
C GLN A 322 16.75 -12.53 35.35
N GLY A 323 17.16 -12.73 34.08
CA GLY A 323 16.49 -13.64 33.15
C GLY A 323 15.15 -13.12 32.62
N ILE A 324 14.88 -11.82 32.77
CA ILE A 324 13.66 -11.19 32.26
C ILE A 324 13.95 -10.71 30.85
N HIS A 325 13.50 -11.50 29.87
CA HIS A 325 13.72 -11.22 28.44
C HIS A 325 12.55 -10.49 27.77
N GLN A 326 11.39 -10.45 28.43
CA GLN A 326 10.17 -9.78 27.95
C GLN A 326 9.55 -8.89 29.04
N LEU A 327 9.17 -7.68 28.65
CA LEU A 327 8.45 -6.73 29.49
C LEU A 327 7.04 -6.50 28.94
N GLU A 328 6.02 -6.85 29.73
CA GLU A 328 4.64 -6.50 29.45
C GLU A 328 4.45 -4.97 29.55
N THR A 329 3.56 -4.42 28.72
CA THR A 329 3.33 -2.98 28.57
C THR A 329 3.01 -2.27 29.89
N MET A 330 2.38 -2.97 30.84
CA MET A 330 2.08 -2.47 32.19
C MET A 330 3.33 -2.31 33.08
N LYS A 331 4.34 -3.17 32.91
CA LYS A 331 5.61 -3.09 33.66
C LYS A 331 6.54 -2.00 33.10
N CYS A 332 6.52 -1.77 31.79
CA CYS A 332 7.21 -0.64 31.16
C CYS A 332 6.67 0.73 31.64
N ALA A 333 5.38 0.82 31.98
CA ALA A 333 4.76 2.06 32.43
C ALA A 333 5.24 2.53 33.83
N CYS A 334 5.69 1.60 34.68
CA CYS A 334 6.23 1.92 36.01
C CYS A 334 7.67 2.46 35.98
N ILE A 335 8.39 2.28 34.87
CA ILE A 335 9.74 2.81 34.67
C ILE A 335 9.63 4.04 33.78
N GLY A 336 9.47 5.21 34.42
CA GLY A 336 9.11 6.48 33.75
C GLY A 336 9.96 6.85 32.53
N GLU A 337 11.22 6.43 32.48
CA GLU A 337 12.14 6.70 31.36
C GLU A 337 11.94 5.76 30.15
N LEU A 338 11.44 4.53 30.33
CA LEU A 338 11.15 3.60 29.21
C LEU A 338 9.90 4.02 28.42
N ARG A 339 9.04 4.85 29.03
CA ARG A 339 7.83 5.42 28.42
C ARG A 339 8.16 6.33 27.22
N VAL A 340 9.33 6.96 27.24
CA VAL A 340 9.81 7.91 26.22
C VAL A 340 10.11 7.22 24.90
N TYR A 341 10.55 5.97 24.94
CA TYR A 341 11.02 5.26 23.75
C TYR A 341 9.93 4.45 23.03
N HIS A 342 8.66 4.48 23.49
CA HIS A 342 7.58 3.65 22.94
C HIS A 342 7.96 2.15 22.80
N LEU A 343 8.71 1.65 23.78
CA LEU A 343 9.17 0.25 23.83
C LEU A 343 8.06 -0.63 24.44
N ALA A 344 6.96 -0.77 23.73
CA ALA A 344 6.00 -1.83 23.99
C ALA A 344 6.44 -3.05 23.16
N ASN A 345 6.87 -4.10 23.86
CA ASN A 345 7.40 -5.38 23.34
C ASN A 345 8.83 -5.32 22.76
N MET A 346 9.84 -5.44 23.63
CA MET A 346 11.20 -5.84 23.25
C MET A 346 11.53 -7.21 23.84
N ASP A 347 11.99 -8.13 22.98
CA ASP A 347 12.84 -9.26 23.38
C ASP A 347 14.26 -8.73 23.58
N CYS A 348 14.78 -8.82 24.81
CA CYS A 348 16.07 -8.25 25.20
C CYS A 348 17.28 -9.16 24.92
N GLU A 349 17.22 -10.09 23.96
CA GLU A 349 18.27 -11.10 23.80
C GLU A 349 19.63 -10.63 23.23
N ARG A 350 19.82 -9.38 22.78
CA ARG A 350 21.15 -8.91 22.31
C ARG A 350 21.47 -7.45 22.61
N PRO A 351 22.76 -7.10 22.83
CA PRO A 351 23.20 -5.73 23.08
C PRO A 351 22.98 -4.86 21.83
N CYS A 352 22.51 -3.63 22.03
CA CYS A 352 22.34 -2.60 20.99
C CYS A 352 23.66 -2.09 20.41
#